data_AF-A0AAV6PPJ6-F1
#
_entry.id   AF-A0AAV6PPJ6-F1
#
_cell.length_a   1.000
_cell.length_b   1.000
_cell.length_c   1.000
_cell.angle_alpha   90.00
_cell.angle_beta   90.00
_cell.angle_gamma   90.00
#
_symmetry.space_group_name_H-M   'P 1'
#
loop_
_entity.id
_entity.type
_entity.pdbx_description
1 polymer ?
#
loop_
_entity_poly.entity_id
_entity_poly.type
_entity_poly.pdbx_seq_one_letter_code
_entity_poly.pdbx_strand_id
1 'polypeptide(L)'
;MRIPRDGAFLVRQREGDPDAFAITFRGDGKVKHCRIKKESNVFLLGTTSEFESLVELVSYFKVKPLYRKIKLRYPVTPELVDRFSTVKDCASLYEMKTYVEPNEIELSLPQRTVRALYSYQAKRSDELSFSKGALIHNVTKENNGWWKGDHGGKIQQLFPSNYVEEVSNFTQPDTKIQEMEDNPLGELCKGIVDISKCNIQNLKSGKNGKPHVLTLQDLEQESVQFDLAAASVEELFEWYQVTWDITQREISKQYSREQEMRQQVEVEKKDEVAREMSELVVYCQPRSKEKDRFDSYSYKEIRSFVENKTPGKSRTKDFLQYNSKALSRVYPKGQRVESSNYDPYPLWAVGCQMVALNFQTADKYTQLNSALFSLNGSTGYVLQPEFMRYDAYDPHQEKNKVKYNIGIRVRLHAHTHAHTHHG
;
A
#
# COMPACT_ATOMS: atom_id res chain seq x y z
N MET A 1 14.43 -17.90 11.77
CA MET A 1 13.48 -18.74 11.00
C MET A 1 13.70 -18.43 9.53
N ARG A 2 14.12 -19.43 8.72
CA ARG A 2 14.50 -19.26 7.30
C ARG A 2 13.33 -19.32 6.31
N ILE A 3 12.10 -19.52 6.78
CA ILE A 3 10.91 -19.67 5.93
C ILE A 3 10.46 -18.31 5.40
N PRO A 4 10.40 -18.08 4.08
CA PRO A 4 10.09 -16.78 3.46
C PRO A 4 8.59 -16.47 3.40
N ARG A 5 7.79 -16.94 4.36
CA ARG A 5 6.33 -16.74 4.37
C ARG A 5 5.83 -16.19 5.69
N ASP A 6 5.10 -15.08 5.63
CA ASP A 6 4.39 -14.52 6.78
C ASP A 6 3.31 -15.49 7.27
N GLY A 7 3.13 -15.56 8.58
CA GLY A 7 2.29 -16.55 9.24
C GLY A 7 2.97 -17.90 9.48
N ALA A 8 4.23 -18.09 9.07
CA ALA A 8 5.04 -19.23 9.51
C ALA A 8 5.34 -19.11 11.00
N PHE A 9 5.16 -20.19 11.78
CA PHE A 9 5.29 -20.13 13.23
C PHE A 9 5.78 -21.44 13.87
N LEU A 10 6.35 -21.33 15.07
CA LEU A 10 6.62 -22.44 15.97
C LEU A 10 6.36 -22.00 17.41
N VAL A 11 5.98 -22.96 18.25
CA VAL A 11 5.92 -22.78 19.70
C VAL A 11 7.10 -23.53 20.29
N ARG A 12 7.84 -22.87 21.18
CA ARG A 12 9.01 -23.44 21.85
C ARG A 12 8.93 -23.16 23.34
N GLN A 13 9.40 -24.11 24.13
CA GLN A 13 9.69 -23.87 25.55
C GLN A 13 10.98 -23.04 25.65
N ARG A 14 11.08 -22.17 26.66
CA ARG A 14 12.29 -21.38 26.90
C ARG A 14 13.27 -22.20 27.74
N GLU A 15 14.55 -22.11 27.40
CA GLU A 15 15.60 -22.73 28.20
C GLU A 15 15.65 -22.08 29.59
N GLY A 16 15.64 -22.91 30.63
CA GLY A 16 15.76 -22.49 32.03
C GLY A 16 14.46 -22.25 32.80
N ASP A 17 13.29 -22.33 32.16
CA ASP A 17 11.99 -22.16 32.83
C ASP A 17 10.93 -23.12 32.24
N PRO A 18 10.49 -24.14 33.01
CA PRO A 18 9.55 -25.15 32.51
C PRO A 18 8.15 -24.59 32.22
N ASP A 19 7.77 -23.46 32.82
CA ASP A 19 6.46 -22.84 32.67
C ASP A 19 6.48 -21.60 31.74
N ALA A 20 7.62 -21.34 31.08
CA ALA A 20 7.75 -20.27 30.09
C ALA A 20 7.87 -20.80 28.66
N PHE A 21 6.94 -20.37 27.82
CA PHE A 21 6.89 -20.70 26.40
C PHE A 21 7.05 -19.42 25.56
N ALA A 22 7.35 -19.60 24.27
CA ALA A 22 7.36 -18.52 23.31
C ALA A 22 6.81 -19.00 21.98
N ILE A 23 5.90 -18.22 21.39
CA ILE A 23 5.51 -18.37 20.00
C ILE A 23 6.41 -17.49 19.14
N THR A 24 7.12 -18.12 18.21
CA THR A 24 7.97 -17.45 17.23
C THR A 24 7.25 -17.50 15.89
N PHE A 25 7.02 -16.36 15.27
CA PHE A 25 6.33 -16.30 13.98
C PHE A 25 6.96 -15.26 13.05
N ARG A 26 6.75 -15.42 11.74
CA ARG A 26 7.15 -14.43 10.74
C ARG A 26 5.98 -13.50 10.44
N GLY A 27 6.21 -12.19 10.49
CA GLY A 27 5.24 -11.20 10.10
C GLY A 27 5.88 -9.89 9.63
N ASP A 28 5.34 -9.33 8.54
CA ASP A 28 5.90 -8.23 7.78
C ASP A 28 7.34 -8.51 7.34
N GLY A 29 7.60 -9.74 6.88
CA GLY A 29 8.93 -10.18 6.44
C GLY A 29 9.95 -10.41 7.57
N LYS A 30 9.61 -10.12 8.83
CA LYS A 30 10.52 -10.22 9.99
C LYS A 30 10.08 -11.33 10.96
N VAL A 31 11.03 -11.90 11.69
CA VAL A 31 10.73 -12.86 12.77
C VAL A 31 10.39 -12.08 14.03
N LYS A 32 9.31 -12.48 14.69
CA LYS A 32 8.78 -11.91 15.92
C LYS A 32 8.58 -13.03 16.96
N HIS A 33 8.66 -12.68 18.23
CA HIS A 33 8.51 -13.60 19.34
C HIS A 33 7.53 -13.02 20.36
N CYS A 34 6.48 -13.77 20.72
CA CYS A 34 5.60 -13.45 21.83
C CYS A 34 5.84 -14.43 22.96
N ARG A 35 5.97 -13.93 24.19
CA ARG A 35 6.10 -14.76 25.39
C ARG A 35 4.74 -15.31 25.78
N ILE A 36 4.72 -16.57 26.18
CA ILE A 36 3.58 -17.27 26.74
C ILE A 36 3.98 -17.69 28.15
N LYS A 37 3.25 -17.25 29.17
CA LYS A 37 3.46 -17.68 30.55
C LYS A 37 2.41 -18.73 30.88
N LYS A 38 2.80 -19.79 31.56
CA LYS A 38 1.86 -20.73 32.15
C LYS A 38 1.63 -20.34 33.60
N GLU A 39 0.40 -19.96 33.94
CA GLU A 39 -0.01 -19.64 35.31
C GLU A 39 -1.02 -20.70 35.77
N SER A 40 -0.60 -21.53 36.73
CA SER A 40 -1.37 -22.70 37.20
C SER A 40 -1.78 -23.64 36.05
N ASN A 41 -3.03 -23.51 35.56
CA ASN A 41 -3.61 -24.35 34.50
C ASN A 41 -3.93 -23.58 33.20
N VAL A 42 -3.56 -22.30 33.09
CA VAL A 42 -3.83 -21.48 31.90
C VAL A 42 -2.54 -20.94 31.27
N PHE A 43 -2.57 -20.76 29.96
CA PHE A 43 -1.51 -20.17 29.16
C PHE A 43 -1.90 -18.73 28.81
N LEU A 44 -1.09 -17.78 29.28
CA LEU A 44 -1.28 -16.36 29.07
C LEU A 44 -0.39 -15.87 27.93
N LEU A 45 -1.01 -15.25 26.92
CA LEU A 45 -0.32 -14.54 25.85
C LEU A 45 -0.56 -13.03 26.01
N GLY A 46 0.44 -12.31 26.52
CA GLY A 46 0.30 -10.88 26.83
C GLY A 46 -0.30 -10.62 28.22
N THR A 47 -1.18 -9.64 28.36
CA THR A 47 -1.82 -9.24 29.62
C THR A 47 -3.31 -9.57 29.71
N THR A 48 -3.95 -10.01 28.61
CA THR A 48 -5.42 -10.10 28.52
C THR A 48 -5.96 -11.37 27.86
N SER A 49 -5.11 -12.25 27.31
CA SER A 49 -5.55 -13.44 26.57
C SER A 49 -5.13 -14.71 27.28
N GLU A 50 -6.11 -15.42 27.81
CA GLU A 50 -5.95 -16.69 28.55
C GLU A 50 -6.44 -17.86 27.69
N PHE A 51 -5.75 -18.99 27.78
CA PHE A 51 -6.07 -20.21 27.04
C PHE A 51 -5.88 -21.43 27.93
N GLU A 52 -6.73 -22.44 27.82
CA GLU A 52 -6.63 -23.69 28.60
C GLU A 52 -5.45 -24.56 28.13
N SER A 53 -5.02 -24.40 26.87
CA SER A 53 -3.87 -25.11 26.33
C SER A 53 -3.14 -24.33 25.22
N LEU A 54 -1.87 -24.69 24.97
CA LEU A 54 -1.13 -24.20 23.80
C LEU A 54 -1.82 -24.56 22.47
N VAL A 55 -2.54 -25.69 22.44
CA VAL A 55 -3.27 -26.15 21.24
C VAL A 55 -4.44 -25.22 20.96
N GLU A 56 -5.18 -24.84 22.00
CA GLU A 56 -6.28 -23.88 21.89
C GLU A 56 -5.76 -22.50 21.45
N LEU A 57 -4.69 -22.00 22.08
CA LEU A 57 -4.04 -20.74 21.68
C LEU A 57 -3.69 -20.74 20.19
N VAL A 58 -3.02 -21.79 19.71
CA VAL A 58 -2.66 -21.90 18.29
C VAL A 58 -3.90 -21.98 17.41
N SER A 59 -4.94 -22.70 17.83
CA SER A 59 -6.18 -22.87 17.06
C SER A 59 -6.95 -21.55 16.94
N TYR A 60 -7.00 -20.77 18.02
CA TYR A 60 -7.57 -19.43 18.04
C TYR A 60 -6.86 -18.52 17.04
N PHE A 61 -5.52 -18.45 17.09
CA PHE A 61 -4.75 -17.58 16.20
C PHE A 61 -4.53 -18.11 14.77
N LYS A 62 -4.99 -19.33 14.47
CA LYS A 62 -5.19 -19.78 13.07
C LYS A 62 -6.38 -19.07 12.43
N VAL A 63 -7.40 -18.75 13.22
CA VAL A 63 -8.64 -18.10 12.76
C VAL A 63 -8.57 -16.58 12.95
N LYS A 64 -8.04 -16.10 14.08
CA LYS A 64 -7.89 -14.68 14.41
C LYS A 64 -6.44 -14.21 14.18
N PRO A 65 -6.20 -12.97 13.72
CA PRO A 65 -4.83 -12.46 13.57
C PRO A 65 -4.10 -12.39 14.91
N LEU A 66 -2.87 -12.89 14.96
CA LEU A 66 -1.96 -12.75 16.09
C LEU A 66 -1.25 -11.39 16.07
N TYR A 67 -0.93 -10.88 14.88
CA TYR A 67 -0.20 -9.64 14.71
C TYR A 67 -0.68 -8.92 13.46
N ARG A 68 -1.23 -7.70 13.61
CA ARG A 68 -1.86 -6.94 12.52
C ARG A 68 -2.91 -7.79 11.78
N LYS A 69 -2.66 -8.11 10.50
CA LYS A 69 -3.53 -8.97 9.68
C LYS A 69 -3.03 -10.42 9.59
N ILE A 70 -1.95 -10.76 10.30
CA ILE A 70 -1.23 -12.03 10.17
C ILE A 70 -1.78 -13.05 11.16
N LYS A 71 -2.28 -14.16 10.60
CA LYS A 71 -2.73 -15.35 11.32
C LYS A 71 -1.61 -16.39 11.34
N LEU A 72 -1.66 -17.31 12.30
CA LEU A 72 -0.81 -18.50 12.28
C LEU A 72 -1.27 -19.42 11.14
N ARG A 73 -0.39 -19.68 10.17
CA ARG A 73 -0.74 -20.46 8.97
C ARG A 73 0.14 -21.67 8.76
N TYR A 74 1.45 -21.50 8.91
CA TYR A 74 2.41 -22.52 8.51
C TYR A 74 3.20 -23.00 9.74
N PRO A 75 2.81 -24.12 10.38
CA PRO A 75 3.61 -24.69 11.46
C PRO A 75 4.97 -25.11 10.90
N VAL A 76 6.04 -24.63 11.52
CA VAL A 76 7.41 -24.93 11.10
C VAL A 76 7.81 -26.29 11.64
N THR A 77 8.01 -27.25 10.75
CA THR A 77 8.55 -28.57 11.06
C THR A 77 10.04 -28.66 10.69
N PRO A 78 10.81 -29.58 11.28
CA PRO A 78 12.22 -29.80 10.92
C PRO A 78 12.43 -30.02 9.41
N GLU A 79 11.52 -30.72 8.73
CA GLU A 79 11.58 -31.00 7.28
C GLU A 79 11.34 -29.74 6.43
N LEU A 80 10.55 -28.78 6.93
CA LEU A 80 10.41 -27.47 6.28
C LEU A 80 11.70 -26.65 6.41
N VAL A 81 12.34 -26.70 7.57
CA VAL A 81 13.60 -25.96 7.81
C VAL A 81 14.71 -26.49 6.93
N ASP A 82 14.82 -27.81 6.76
CA ASP A 82 15.82 -28.43 5.89
C ASP A 82 15.65 -28.00 4.43
N ARG A 83 14.42 -28.09 3.90
CA ARG A 83 14.07 -27.66 2.53
C ARG A 83 14.39 -26.19 2.21
N PHE A 84 14.27 -25.29 3.19
CA PHE A 84 14.56 -23.87 3.01
C PHE A 84 15.98 -23.47 3.46
N SER A 85 16.77 -24.40 4.02
CA SER A 85 18.15 -24.16 4.46
C SER A 85 19.18 -24.37 3.34
N THR A 86 18.79 -25.02 2.25
CA THR A 86 19.62 -25.25 1.05
C THR A 86 19.75 -24.02 0.16
N VAL A 87 18.95 -22.97 0.40
CA VAL A 87 19.04 -21.69 -0.33
C VAL A 87 20.17 -20.83 0.26
N LYS A 88 21.22 -20.61 -0.53
CA LYS A 88 22.56 -20.17 -0.11
C LYS A 88 22.76 -18.67 0.21
N ASP A 89 21.72 -17.85 0.37
CA ASP A 89 21.94 -16.41 0.48
C ASP A 89 21.07 -15.73 1.54
N CYS A 90 21.60 -15.53 2.76
CA CYS A 90 20.90 -14.86 3.88
C CYS A 90 21.86 -14.38 4.99
N ALA A 91 22.90 -13.62 4.66
CA ALA A 91 23.89 -13.12 5.63
C ALA A 91 23.44 -11.90 6.48
N SER A 92 22.19 -11.42 6.40
CA SER A 92 21.78 -10.14 7.01
C SER A 92 20.83 -10.23 8.22
N LEU A 93 20.71 -11.39 8.89
CA LEU A 93 19.69 -11.60 9.94
C LEU A 93 20.13 -11.32 11.39
N TYR A 94 21.35 -10.84 11.64
CA TYR A 94 21.80 -10.50 12.99
C TYR A 94 22.30 -9.07 13.08
N GLU A 95 21.37 -8.12 13.18
CA GLU A 95 21.62 -6.84 13.85
C GLU A 95 20.32 -6.31 14.51
N MET A 96 20.32 -6.39 15.85
CA MET A 96 19.52 -5.63 16.84
C MET A 96 18.06 -6.04 17.22
N LYS A 97 17.89 -6.18 18.56
CA LYS A 97 16.74 -6.41 19.48
C LYS A 97 15.61 -7.38 19.07
N THR A 98 15.68 -8.59 19.62
CA THR A 98 14.88 -9.79 19.30
C THR A 98 13.73 -10.12 20.28
N TYR A 99 13.45 -9.26 21.25
CA TYR A 99 12.35 -9.44 22.21
C TYR A 99 11.46 -8.20 22.21
N VAL A 100 10.14 -8.40 22.12
CA VAL A 100 9.13 -7.34 22.24
C VAL A 100 8.30 -7.65 23.47
N GLU A 101 8.21 -6.72 24.42
CA GLU A 101 7.30 -6.85 25.56
C GLU A 101 5.87 -6.43 25.16
N PRO A 102 4.80 -6.98 25.79
CA PRO A 102 3.41 -6.67 25.41
C PRO A 102 3.04 -5.18 25.44
N ASN A 103 3.75 -4.37 26.25
CA ASN A 103 3.53 -2.93 26.38
C ASN A 103 4.42 -2.05 25.47
N GLU A 104 5.27 -2.64 24.62
CA GLU A 104 6.09 -1.89 23.65
C GLU A 104 5.38 -1.74 22.29
N ILE A 105 4.07 -1.46 22.32
CA ILE A 105 3.32 -0.97 21.15
C ILE A 105 3.67 0.51 20.99
N GLU A 106 4.89 0.78 20.54
CA GLU A 106 5.30 1.96 19.80
C GLU A 106 6.77 1.79 19.43
N LEU A 107 7.07 1.71 18.14
CA LEU A 107 8.44 1.84 17.65
C LEU A 107 8.41 2.69 16.38
N SER A 108 8.93 3.91 16.47
CA SER A 108 9.58 4.55 15.34
C SER A 108 11.10 4.44 15.54
N LEU A 109 11.80 3.89 14.55
CA LEU A 109 13.24 4.13 14.41
C LEU A 109 13.41 5.65 14.20
N PRO A 110 14.41 6.31 14.83
CA PRO A 110 14.55 7.75 14.70
C PRO A 110 14.75 8.13 13.23
N GLN A 111 13.85 8.97 12.72
CA GLN A 111 14.08 9.72 11.48
C GLN A 111 15.44 10.43 11.58
N ARG A 112 16.14 10.61 10.44
CA ARG A 112 17.35 11.44 10.24
C ARG A 112 18.70 10.75 10.45
N THR A 113 19.06 9.83 9.54
CA THR A 113 20.45 9.31 9.37
C THR A 113 21.03 9.78 8.04
N VAL A 114 22.32 10.14 8.01
CA VAL A 114 23.04 10.64 6.82
C VAL A 114 24.33 9.82 6.59
N ARG A 115 24.81 9.76 5.34
CA ARG A 115 26.05 9.09 4.94
C ARG A 115 27.09 10.13 4.52
N ALA A 116 28.32 10.00 4.99
CA ALA A 116 29.42 10.87 4.61
C ALA A 116 29.88 10.62 3.16
N LEU A 117 29.83 11.65 2.31
CA LEU A 117 30.34 11.62 0.94
C LEU A 117 31.87 11.75 0.90
N TYR A 118 32.45 12.40 1.90
CA TYR A 118 33.88 12.67 2.03
C TYR A 118 34.32 12.45 3.48
N SER A 119 35.60 12.14 3.68
CA SER A 119 36.18 12.13 5.03
C SER A 119 36.31 13.57 5.53
N TYR A 120 36.03 13.77 6.82
CA TYR A 120 36.14 15.07 7.47
C TYR A 120 36.85 14.91 8.82
N GLN A 121 37.84 15.75 9.07
CA GLN A 121 38.53 15.86 10.35
C GLN A 121 38.08 17.13 11.06
N ALA A 122 37.69 16.96 12.32
CA ALA A 122 37.26 18.06 13.19
C ALA A 122 38.42 19.04 13.41
N LYS A 123 38.17 20.31 13.11
CA LYS A 123 39.07 21.42 13.38
C LYS A 123 38.83 22.03 14.76
N ARG A 124 37.63 21.83 15.30
CA ARG A 124 37.23 22.30 16.64
C ARG A 124 36.74 21.15 17.51
N SER A 125 36.76 21.33 18.83
CA SER A 125 36.36 20.29 19.79
C SER A 125 34.87 19.93 19.73
N ASP A 126 34.03 20.84 19.22
CA ASP A 126 32.59 20.70 19.00
C ASP A 126 32.24 20.05 17.65
N GLU A 127 33.24 19.76 16.80
CA GLU A 127 33.05 19.16 15.48
C GLU A 127 33.29 17.63 15.49
N LEU A 128 32.53 16.92 14.65
CA LEU A 128 32.55 15.47 14.50
C LEU A 128 33.57 15.07 13.44
N SER A 129 34.46 14.11 13.73
CA SER A 129 35.35 13.52 12.72
C SER A 129 34.79 12.21 12.19
N PHE A 130 34.84 12.00 10.88
CA PHE A 130 34.33 10.78 10.23
C PHE A 130 35.06 10.50 8.91
N SER A 131 35.09 9.24 8.49
CA SER A 131 35.60 8.81 7.19
C SER A 131 34.52 8.82 6.12
N LYS A 132 34.89 8.95 4.85
CA LYS A 132 33.99 8.74 3.71
C LYS A 132 33.25 7.40 3.85
N GLY A 133 31.94 7.41 3.67
CA GLY A 133 31.05 6.27 3.84
C GLY A 133 30.51 6.07 5.27
N ALA A 134 30.97 6.84 6.26
CA ALA A 134 30.46 6.77 7.63
C ALA A 134 28.96 7.14 7.71
N LEU A 135 28.22 6.42 8.56
CA LEU A 135 26.83 6.74 8.90
C LEU A 135 26.79 7.59 10.17
N ILE A 136 26.01 8.67 10.12
CA ILE A 136 25.81 9.60 11.23
C ILE A 136 24.31 9.61 11.58
N HIS A 137 24.00 9.34 12.84
CA HIS A 137 22.62 9.14 13.32
C HIS A 137 22.09 10.35 14.11
N ASN A 138 20.79 10.35 14.39
CA ASN A 138 20.10 11.39 15.17
C ASN A 138 20.38 12.82 14.68
N VAL A 139 20.33 13.02 13.35
CA VAL A 139 20.75 14.29 12.75
C VAL A 139 19.77 15.43 13.08
N THR A 140 20.29 16.55 13.54
CA THR A 140 19.53 17.79 13.71
C THR A 140 20.03 18.84 12.72
N LYS A 141 19.14 19.32 11.85
CA LYS A 141 19.45 20.32 10.83
C LYS A 141 19.39 21.72 11.43
N GLU A 142 20.47 22.48 11.33
CA GLU A 142 20.49 23.92 11.63
C GLU A 142 20.59 24.71 10.31
N ASN A 143 20.05 25.94 10.29
CA ASN A 143 19.97 26.79 9.08
C ASN A 143 21.30 27.46 8.69
N ASN A 144 22.40 27.11 9.36
CA ASN A 144 23.73 27.71 9.21
C ASN A 144 24.70 26.86 8.37
N GLY A 145 24.22 25.79 7.71
CA GLY A 145 25.04 24.87 6.91
C GLY A 145 25.83 23.83 7.74
N TRP A 146 25.62 23.80 9.06
CA TRP A 146 26.19 22.80 9.95
C TRP A 146 25.08 22.00 10.61
N TRP A 147 25.22 20.67 10.60
CA TRP A 147 24.27 19.76 11.22
C TRP A 147 24.90 19.11 12.44
N LYS A 148 24.08 18.66 13.38
CA LYS A 148 24.53 17.89 14.55
C LYS A 148 24.14 16.44 14.41
N GLY A 149 24.96 15.53 14.89
CA GLY A 149 24.64 14.11 14.88
C GLY A 149 25.67 13.26 15.60
N ASP A 150 25.41 11.96 15.61
CA ASP A 150 26.11 11.00 16.46
C ASP A 150 26.97 10.06 15.61
N HIS A 151 28.27 9.96 15.92
CA HIS A 151 29.20 9.06 15.24
C HIS A 151 30.42 8.75 16.12
N GLY A 152 30.92 7.50 16.10
CA GLY A 152 32.18 7.13 16.77
C GLY A 152 32.20 7.37 18.29
N GLY A 153 31.07 7.21 18.97
CA GLY A 153 30.92 7.44 20.42
C GLY A 153 30.76 8.90 20.84
N LYS A 154 30.78 9.85 19.88
CA LYS A 154 30.49 11.27 20.12
C LYS A 154 29.04 11.58 19.74
N ILE A 155 28.37 12.37 20.58
CA ILE A 155 26.92 12.64 20.50
C ILE A 155 26.70 14.12 20.18
N GLN A 156 25.81 14.41 19.23
CA GLN A 156 25.36 15.75 18.83
C GLN A 156 26.48 16.75 18.52
N GLN A 157 27.55 16.28 17.88
CA GLN A 157 28.64 17.15 17.42
C GLN A 157 28.39 17.68 16.00
N LEU A 158 28.98 18.84 15.70
CA LEU A 158 28.76 19.59 14.46
C LEU A 158 29.52 18.96 13.29
N PHE A 159 28.90 18.91 12.13
CA PHE A 159 29.55 18.56 10.87
C PHE A 159 28.96 19.35 9.70
N PRO A 160 29.73 19.57 8.61
CA PRO A 160 29.26 20.32 7.47
C PRO A 160 28.17 19.55 6.72
N SER A 161 27.02 20.18 6.46
CA SER A 161 25.88 19.52 5.81
C SER A 161 26.17 19.11 4.37
N ASN A 162 27.10 19.79 3.69
CA ASN A 162 27.51 19.49 2.31
C ASN A 162 28.51 18.32 2.20
N TYR A 163 28.98 17.77 3.32
CA TYR A 163 29.89 16.62 3.35
C TYR A 163 29.14 15.29 3.50
N VAL A 164 27.82 15.37 3.64
CA VAL A 164 26.94 14.22 3.84
C VAL A 164 25.81 14.25 2.82
N GLU A 165 25.29 13.08 2.49
CA GLU A 165 24.02 12.93 1.82
C GLU A 165 23.04 12.26 2.77
N GLU A 166 21.77 12.61 2.68
CA GLU A 166 20.75 11.86 3.40
C GLU A 166 20.71 10.44 2.88
N VAL A 167 20.70 9.47 3.81
CA VAL A 167 20.36 8.10 3.44
C VAL A 167 18.85 8.08 3.28
N SER A 168 18.37 8.54 2.12
CA SER A 168 17.11 8.06 1.60
C SER A 168 17.22 6.54 1.51
N ASN A 169 16.14 5.83 1.87
CA ASN A 169 16.05 4.39 1.69
C ASN A 169 16.11 4.06 0.19
N PHE A 170 17.29 4.11 -0.41
CA PHE A 170 17.59 3.57 -1.73
C PHE A 170 17.82 2.06 -1.60
N THR A 171 16.80 1.33 -1.15
CA THR A 171 16.55 0.01 -1.75
C THR A 171 16.10 0.31 -3.15
N GLN A 172 16.95 0.19 -4.19
CA GLN A 172 16.60 0.42 -5.60
C GLN A 172 15.12 0.10 -5.89
N PRO A 173 14.23 1.12 -6.02
CA PRO A 173 12.81 0.83 -6.22
C PRO A 173 12.19 1.63 -7.37
N ASP A 174 12.92 2.53 -8.03
CA ASP A 174 12.29 3.52 -8.90
C ASP A 174 11.70 2.88 -10.16
N THR A 175 12.30 1.81 -10.70
CA THR A 175 11.70 1.07 -11.82
C THR A 175 10.54 0.17 -11.37
N LYS A 176 10.61 -0.43 -10.16
CA LYS A 176 9.58 -1.36 -9.66
C LYS A 176 8.33 -0.66 -9.13
N ILE A 177 8.47 0.53 -8.52
CA ILE A 177 7.33 1.30 -8.00
C ILE A 177 6.43 1.77 -9.16
N GLN A 178 7.02 2.20 -10.27
CA GLN A 178 6.24 2.69 -11.42
C GLN A 178 5.55 1.54 -12.18
N GLU A 179 6.21 0.38 -12.34
CA GLU A 179 5.58 -0.84 -12.87
C GLU A 179 4.48 -1.40 -11.95
N MET A 180 4.59 -1.22 -10.64
CA MET A 180 3.56 -1.60 -9.67
C MET A 180 2.40 -0.60 -9.58
N GLU A 181 2.62 0.70 -9.82
CA GLU A 181 1.57 1.72 -9.74
C GLU A 181 0.52 1.58 -10.84
N ASP A 182 0.92 1.15 -12.04
CA ASP A 182 0.05 0.91 -13.19
C ASP A 182 -0.47 -0.54 -13.27
N ASN A 183 0.03 -1.45 -12.42
CA ASN A 183 -0.41 -2.83 -12.37
C ASN A 183 -1.92 -2.92 -12.05
N PRO A 184 -2.72 -3.71 -12.80
CA PRO A 184 -4.16 -3.82 -12.59
C PRO A 184 -4.56 -4.28 -11.18
N LEU A 185 -3.68 -4.99 -10.46
CA LEU A 185 -3.90 -5.44 -9.08
C LEU A 185 -3.45 -4.42 -8.02
N GLY A 186 -2.77 -3.34 -8.40
CA GLY A 186 -2.25 -2.34 -7.46
C GLY A 186 -1.48 -2.97 -6.28
N GLU A 187 -1.89 -2.65 -5.05
CA GLU A 187 -1.27 -3.13 -3.81
C GLU A 187 -1.41 -4.65 -3.59
N LEU A 188 -2.35 -5.33 -4.27
CA LEU A 188 -2.48 -6.79 -4.21
C LEU A 188 -1.40 -7.51 -5.02
N CYS A 189 -0.70 -6.83 -5.93
CA CYS A 189 0.34 -7.45 -6.72
C CYS A 189 1.43 -8.03 -5.80
N LYS A 190 1.65 -9.35 -5.88
CA LYS A 190 2.69 -10.07 -5.12
C LYS A 190 3.90 -10.44 -5.96
N GLY A 191 3.77 -10.34 -7.27
CA GLY A 191 4.79 -10.71 -8.23
C GLY A 191 4.28 -10.46 -9.65
N ILE A 192 5.22 -10.31 -10.56
CA ILE A 192 4.97 -10.12 -11.99
C ILE A 192 5.75 -11.24 -12.69
N VAL A 193 5.09 -11.93 -13.62
CA VAL A 193 5.70 -12.97 -14.45
C VAL A 193 5.50 -12.54 -15.90
N ASP A 194 6.59 -12.45 -16.65
CA ASP A 194 6.53 -12.21 -18.09
C ASP A 194 6.26 -13.54 -18.81
N ILE A 195 4.99 -13.76 -19.13
CA ILE A 195 4.52 -14.99 -19.78
C ILE A 195 5.17 -15.18 -21.15
N SER A 196 5.56 -14.10 -21.84
CA SER A 196 6.19 -14.19 -23.17
C SER A 196 7.51 -14.95 -23.17
N LYS A 197 8.20 -14.97 -22.02
CA LYS A 197 9.48 -15.64 -21.80
C LYS A 197 9.35 -17.04 -21.20
N CYS A 198 8.14 -17.60 -21.19
CA CYS A 198 7.88 -18.91 -20.60
C CYS A 198 7.59 -19.97 -21.66
N ASN A 199 8.12 -21.18 -21.47
CA ASN A 199 7.62 -22.37 -22.15
C ASN A 199 6.43 -22.95 -21.37
N ILE A 200 5.41 -23.39 -22.10
CA ILE A 200 4.16 -23.89 -21.53
C ILE A 200 4.19 -25.42 -21.58
N GLN A 201 4.14 -26.05 -20.41
CA GLN A 201 4.06 -27.50 -20.27
C GLN A 201 2.69 -27.90 -19.74
N ASN A 202 1.94 -28.67 -20.52
CA ASN A 202 0.64 -29.21 -20.10
C ASN A 202 0.83 -30.58 -19.44
N LEU A 203 0.56 -30.65 -18.14
CA LEU A 203 0.68 -31.88 -17.36
C LEU A 203 -0.67 -32.63 -17.36
N LYS A 204 -0.81 -33.58 -18.29
CA LYS A 204 -2.04 -34.39 -18.47
C LYS A 204 -2.46 -35.20 -17.22
N SER A 205 -1.57 -35.43 -16.27
CA SER A 205 -1.81 -36.23 -15.06
C SER A 205 -1.91 -35.41 -13.76
N GLY A 206 -1.95 -34.08 -13.86
CA GLY A 206 -1.94 -33.21 -12.68
C GLY A 206 -0.60 -33.23 -11.92
N LYS A 207 -0.49 -32.43 -10.86
CA LYS A 207 0.73 -32.29 -10.03
C LYS A 207 0.36 -31.92 -8.60
N ASN A 208 1.12 -32.40 -7.61
CA ASN A 208 0.92 -32.08 -6.19
C ASN A 208 -0.51 -32.30 -5.66
N GLY A 209 -1.18 -33.36 -6.11
CA GLY A 209 -2.56 -33.66 -5.72
C GLY A 209 -3.62 -32.75 -6.34
N LYS A 210 -3.26 -31.94 -7.34
CA LYS A 210 -4.19 -31.14 -8.14
C LYS A 210 -4.36 -31.78 -9.54
N PRO A 211 -5.60 -32.01 -10.00
CA PRO A 211 -5.86 -32.75 -11.24
C PRO A 211 -5.62 -31.92 -12.51
N HIS A 212 -5.74 -30.60 -12.45
CA HIS A 212 -5.71 -29.71 -13.61
C HIS A 212 -4.61 -28.66 -13.41
N VAL A 213 -3.42 -28.92 -13.95
CA VAL A 213 -2.23 -28.08 -13.71
C VAL A 213 -1.53 -27.74 -15.02
N LEU A 214 -1.25 -26.46 -15.18
CA LEU A 214 -0.42 -25.88 -16.23
C LEU A 214 0.91 -25.45 -15.62
N THR A 215 2.01 -25.80 -16.25
CA THR A 215 3.34 -25.36 -15.82
C THR A 215 3.85 -24.29 -16.78
N LEU A 216 4.31 -23.17 -16.23
CA LEU A 216 5.12 -22.17 -16.93
C LEU A 216 6.57 -22.34 -16.51
N GLN A 217 7.46 -22.58 -17.46
CA GLN A 217 8.90 -22.68 -17.24
C GLN A 217 9.60 -21.47 -17.84
N ASP A 218 10.35 -20.71 -17.04
CA ASP A 218 11.12 -19.58 -17.53
C ASP A 218 12.23 -20.06 -18.50
N LEU A 219 12.35 -19.40 -19.67
CA LEU A 219 13.31 -19.78 -20.70
C LEU A 219 14.75 -19.37 -20.38
N GLU A 220 14.95 -18.32 -19.57
CA GLU A 220 16.27 -17.81 -19.19
C GLU A 220 16.77 -18.46 -17.89
N GLN A 221 15.85 -18.87 -17.01
CA GLN A 221 16.13 -19.48 -15.72
C GLN A 221 15.42 -20.82 -15.58
N GLU A 222 16.02 -21.91 -16.08
CA GLU A 222 15.43 -23.26 -16.06
C GLU A 222 14.96 -23.74 -14.66
N SER A 223 15.56 -23.21 -13.59
CA SER A 223 15.21 -23.52 -12.20
C SER A 223 13.91 -22.85 -11.71
N VAL A 224 13.37 -21.88 -12.44
CA VAL A 224 12.17 -21.13 -12.09
C VAL A 224 10.98 -21.70 -12.85
N GLN A 225 10.10 -22.38 -12.12
CA GLN A 225 8.89 -23.00 -12.63
C GLN A 225 7.68 -22.55 -11.80
N PHE A 226 6.59 -22.19 -12.47
CA PHE A 226 5.32 -21.85 -11.86
C PHE A 226 4.26 -22.88 -12.23
N ASP A 227 3.68 -23.53 -11.21
CA ASP A 227 2.55 -24.45 -11.39
C ASP A 227 1.24 -23.72 -11.11
N LEU A 228 0.40 -23.56 -12.15
CA LEU A 228 -0.91 -22.95 -12.09
C LEU A 228 -1.97 -24.05 -12.08
N ALA A 229 -2.76 -24.14 -11.00
CA ALA A 229 -3.84 -25.11 -10.88
C ALA A 229 -5.20 -24.42 -11.04
N ALA A 230 -6.09 -25.03 -11.82
CA ALA A 230 -7.45 -24.56 -12.05
C ALA A 230 -8.48 -25.45 -11.32
N ALA A 231 -9.70 -24.93 -11.13
CA ALA A 231 -10.79 -25.69 -10.52
C ALA A 231 -11.41 -26.70 -11.50
N SER A 232 -11.33 -26.44 -12.81
CA SER A 232 -11.85 -27.31 -13.87
C SER A 232 -10.90 -27.37 -15.08
N VAL A 233 -11.18 -28.31 -16.00
CA VAL A 233 -10.42 -28.46 -17.25
C VAL A 233 -10.70 -27.29 -18.20
N GLU A 234 -11.94 -26.79 -18.21
CA GLU A 234 -12.37 -25.67 -19.04
C GLU A 234 -11.64 -24.39 -18.67
N GLU A 235 -11.59 -24.07 -17.36
CA GLU A 235 -10.82 -22.94 -16.85
C GLU A 235 -9.32 -23.09 -17.18
N LEU A 236 -8.76 -24.30 -16.99
CA LEU A 236 -7.36 -24.57 -17.36
C LEU A 236 -7.12 -24.33 -18.86
N PHE A 237 -8.08 -24.70 -19.71
CA PHE A 237 -8.00 -24.54 -21.15
C PHE A 237 -8.07 -23.07 -21.56
N GLU A 238 -8.95 -22.27 -20.95
CA GLU A 238 -8.99 -20.81 -21.16
C GLU A 238 -7.64 -20.16 -20.82
N TRP A 239 -7.07 -20.51 -19.67
CA TRP A 239 -5.73 -20.04 -19.27
C TRP A 239 -4.63 -20.53 -20.22
N TYR A 240 -4.69 -21.77 -20.68
CA TYR A 240 -3.77 -22.30 -21.69
C TYR A 240 -3.85 -21.52 -23.00
N GLN A 241 -5.05 -21.22 -23.51
CA GLN A 241 -5.23 -20.47 -24.75
C GLN A 241 -4.64 -19.06 -24.64
N VAL A 242 -4.93 -18.34 -23.55
CA VAL A 242 -4.40 -16.98 -23.34
C VAL A 242 -2.88 -16.99 -23.23
N THR A 243 -2.31 -17.91 -22.44
CA THR A 243 -0.85 -18.01 -22.26
C THR A 243 -0.15 -18.41 -23.56
N TRP A 244 -0.71 -19.36 -24.30
CA TRP A 244 -0.22 -19.79 -25.61
C TRP A 244 -0.24 -18.64 -26.62
N ASP A 245 -1.35 -17.90 -26.70
CA ASP A 245 -1.45 -16.75 -27.60
C ASP A 245 -0.41 -15.67 -27.28
N ILE A 246 -0.11 -15.43 -26.00
CA ILE A 246 0.92 -14.45 -25.59
C ILE A 246 2.32 -14.92 -26.03
N THR A 247 2.67 -16.19 -25.80
CA THR A 247 3.99 -16.73 -26.20
C THR A 247 4.14 -16.75 -27.72
N GLN A 248 3.09 -17.12 -28.46
CA GLN A 248 3.09 -17.08 -29.93
C GLN A 248 3.12 -15.67 -30.49
N ARG A 249 2.48 -14.69 -29.83
CA ARG A 249 2.54 -13.28 -30.23
C ARG A 249 3.93 -12.70 -30.07
N GLU A 250 4.70 -13.07 -29.04
CA GLU A 250 6.11 -12.66 -28.91
C GLU A 250 6.97 -13.24 -30.03
N ILE A 251 6.77 -14.52 -30.35
CA ILE A 251 7.43 -15.19 -31.49
C ILE A 251 7.04 -14.51 -32.82
N SER A 252 5.80 -13.99 -32.91
CA SER A 252 5.26 -13.30 -34.09
C SER A 252 5.38 -11.77 -34.04
N LYS A 253 6.01 -11.17 -33.01
CA LYS A 253 6.12 -9.70 -32.82
C LYS A 253 7.02 -9.00 -33.84
N GLN A 254 7.52 -9.73 -34.83
CA GLN A 254 7.99 -9.16 -36.09
C GLN A 254 6.86 -8.77 -37.08
N TYR A 255 5.56 -9.00 -36.79
CA TYR A 255 4.53 -8.88 -37.85
C TYR A 255 3.21 -8.11 -37.56
N SER A 256 2.87 -7.57 -36.39
CA SER A 256 1.59 -6.82 -36.31
C SER A 256 1.51 -5.70 -35.27
N ARG A 257 2.02 -4.53 -35.65
CA ARG A 257 1.60 -3.21 -35.13
C ARG A 257 0.26 -2.72 -35.72
N GLU A 258 -0.35 -3.47 -36.64
CA GLU A 258 -1.55 -3.05 -37.38
C GLU A 258 -2.88 -3.56 -36.77
N GLN A 259 -2.87 -4.63 -35.95
CA GLN A 259 -4.10 -5.20 -35.38
C GLN A 259 -4.58 -4.46 -34.12
N GLU A 260 -3.68 -3.93 -33.30
CA GLU A 260 -4.05 -3.16 -32.09
C GLU A 260 -4.79 -1.87 -32.44
N MET A 261 -4.41 -1.18 -33.53
CA MET A 261 -5.15 -0.02 -34.03
C MET A 261 -6.56 -0.37 -34.53
N ARG A 262 -6.78 -1.56 -35.09
CA ARG A 262 -8.12 -1.98 -35.55
C ARG A 262 -9.06 -2.30 -34.40
N GLN A 263 -8.55 -2.91 -33.34
CA GLN A 263 -9.37 -3.30 -32.18
C GLN A 263 -9.76 -2.08 -31.33
N GLN A 264 -8.89 -1.07 -31.22
CA GLN A 264 -9.22 0.21 -30.58
C GLN A 264 -10.32 0.97 -31.35
N VAL A 265 -10.24 0.99 -32.68
CA VAL A 265 -11.25 1.63 -33.55
C VAL A 265 -12.59 0.89 -33.52
N GLU A 266 -12.60 -0.44 -33.34
CA GLU A 266 -13.83 -1.24 -33.27
C GLU A 266 -14.56 -1.10 -31.92
N VAL A 267 -13.82 -0.95 -30.82
CA VAL A 267 -14.38 -0.62 -29.51
C VAL A 267 -14.97 0.80 -29.50
N GLU A 268 -14.28 1.77 -30.09
CA GLU A 268 -14.80 3.14 -30.25
C GLU A 268 -16.02 3.24 -31.17
N LYS A 269 -16.21 2.28 -32.09
CA LYS A 269 -17.39 2.18 -32.96
C LYS A 269 -18.62 1.53 -32.32
N LYS A 270 -18.46 0.83 -31.19
CA LYS A 270 -19.57 0.17 -30.48
C LYS A 270 -20.33 1.08 -29.50
N ASP A 271 -19.90 2.33 -29.33
CA ASP A 271 -20.61 3.37 -28.57
C ASP A 271 -21.79 3.99 -29.36
N GLU A 272 -22.61 3.17 -30.02
CA GLU A 272 -23.86 3.65 -30.60
C GLU A 272 -24.92 3.68 -29.48
N VAL A 273 -25.01 4.82 -28.79
CA VAL A 273 -26.00 5.03 -27.73
C VAL A 273 -27.39 5.03 -28.37
N ALA A 274 -28.23 4.08 -27.96
CA ALA A 274 -29.63 4.04 -28.40
C ALA A 274 -30.30 5.40 -28.16
N ARG A 275 -31.02 5.90 -29.17
CA ARG A 275 -31.66 7.22 -29.14
C ARG A 275 -32.57 7.37 -27.92
N GLU A 276 -33.30 6.31 -27.58
CA GLU A 276 -34.21 6.25 -26.43
C GLU A 276 -33.48 6.47 -25.10
N MET A 277 -32.23 5.98 -24.97
CA MET A 277 -31.41 6.20 -23.78
C MET A 277 -30.82 7.63 -23.75
N SER A 278 -30.49 8.19 -24.91
CA SER A 278 -30.00 9.57 -25.04
C SER A 278 -31.06 10.59 -24.67
N GLU A 279 -32.33 10.35 -25.04
CA GLU A 279 -33.46 11.24 -24.74
C GLU A 279 -33.75 11.39 -23.24
N LEU A 280 -33.35 10.42 -22.41
CA LEU A 280 -33.50 10.51 -20.96
C LEU A 280 -32.47 11.44 -20.29
N VAL A 281 -31.37 11.78 -20.98
CA VAL A 281 -30.26 12.58 -20.42
C VAL A 281 -30.52 14.07 -20.58
N VAL A 282 -31.36 14.62 -19.70
CA VAL A 282 -31.69 16.06 -19.65
C VAL A 282 -30.57 16.88 -19.01
N TYR A 283 -30.07 16.40 -17.86
CA TYR A 283 -28.90 16.93 -17.13
C TYR A 283 -27.84 15.82 -17.02
N CYS A 284 -26.64 16.17 -16.55
CA CYS A 284 -25.52 15.25 -16.47
C CYS A 284 -25.14 14.65 -17.83
N GLN A 285 -25.18 15.46 -18.89
CA GLN A 285 -24.77 15.07 -20.23
C GLN A 285 -23.26 14.79 -20.24
N PRO A 286 -22.81 13.54 -20.44
CA PRO A 286 -21.40 13.20 -20.31
C PRO A 286 -20.57 13.84 -21.43
N ARG A 287 -19.40 14.36 -21.07
CA ARG A 287 -18.39 14.89 -22.02
C ARG A 287 -17.05 14.18 -21.82
N SER A 288 -16.74 13.26 -22.73
CA SER A 288 -15.52 12.43 -22.66
C SER A 288 -14.38 12.93 -23.57
N LYS A 289 -14.69 13.37 -24.80
CA LYS A 289 -13.69 13.75 -25.82
C LYS A 289 -12.98 15.09 -25.54
N GLU A 290 -13.52 15.91 -24.65
CA GLU A 290 -12.97 17.25 -24.32
C GLU A 290 -13.04 17.56 -22.82
N LYS A 291 -12.99 16.51 -21.98
CA LYS A 291 -13.12 16.67 -20.51
C LYS A 291 -12.06 17.61 -19.92
N ASP A 292 -10.92 17.75 -20.59
CA ASP A 292 -9.81 18.61 -20.19
C ASP A 292 -9.85 20.00 -20.88
N ARG A 293 -10.94 20.43 -21.54
CA ARG A 293 -11.05 21.76 -22.14
C ARG A 293 -12.08 22.61 -21.40
N PHE A 294 -11.65 23.64 -20.66
CA PHE A 294 -12.52 24.46 -19.80
C PHE A 294 -12.91 25.80 -20.44
N ASP A 295 -12.72 25.93 -21.75
CA ASP A 295 -13.05 27.10 -22.58
C ASP A 295 -14.54 27.19 -22.91
N SER A 296 -15.22 26.05 -23.05
CA SER A 296 -16.66 25.98 -23.32
C SER A 296 -17.30 24.83 -22.55
N TYR A 297 -18.41 25.13 -21.85
CA TYR A 297 -19.19 24.14 -21.12
C TYR A 297 -20.62 24.63 -20.91
N SER A 298 -21.55 23.69 -20.78
CA SER A 298 -22.97 23.95 -20.46
C SER A 298 -23.31 23.48 -19.06
N TYR A 299 -24.26 24.15 -18.39
CA TYR A 299 -24.76 23.75 -17.07
C TYR A 299 -25.42 22.35 -17.05
N LYS A 300 -25.76 21.82 -18.23
CA LYS A 300 -26.32 20.47 -18.37
C LYS A 300 -25.26 19.37 -18.41
N GLU A 301 -23.98 19.71 -18.58
CA GLU A 301 -22.93 18.72 -18.78
C GLU A 301 -22.32 18.20 -17.47
N ILE A 302 -21.75 17.00 -17.54
CA ILE A 302 -20.94 16.42 -16.49
C ILE A 302 -19.63 15.86 -17.06
N ARG A 303 -18.54 16.04 -16.32
CA ARG A 303 -17.23 15.46 -16.64
C ARG A 303 -16.79 14.48 -15.57
N SER A 304 -16.42 13.28 -16.00
CA SER A 304 -15.97 12.21 -15.11
C SER A 304 -14.46 12.02 -15.17
N PHE A 305 -13.82 11.99 -14.01
CA PHE A 305 -12.37 11.86 -13.84
C PHE A 305 -12.04 10.65 -12.98
N VAL A 306 -11.01 9.91 -13.36
CA VAL A 306 -10.34 8.98 -12.45
C VAL A 306 -9.54 9.81 -11.44
N GLU A 307 -9.45 9.40 -10.18
CA GLU A 307 -8.79 10.14 -9.10
C GLU A 307 -7.40 10.73 -9.47
N ASN A 308 -6.61 9.97 -10.24
CA ASN A 308 -5.25 10.32 -10.66
C ASN A 308 -5.19 11.08 -12.01
N LYS A 309 -6.34 11.29 -12.65
CA LYS A 309 -6.51 12.02 -13.92
C LYS A 309 -7.39 13.25 -13.73
N THR A 310 -7.41 13.81 -12.53
CA THR A 310 -8.05 15.09 -12.23
C THR A 310 -7.15 16.24 -12.72
N PRO A 311 -7.72 17.43 -13.03
CA PRO A 311 -6.92 18.58 -13.46
C PRO A 311 -5.84 18.92 -12.43
N GLY A 312 -4.59 19.04 -12.90
CA GLY A 312 -3.45 19.38 -12.05
C GLY A 312 -3.48 20.83 -11.54
N LYS A 313 -2.53 21.16 -10.65
CA LYS A 313 -2.46 22.47 -9.95
C LYS A 313 -2.47 23.69 -10.86
N SER A 314 -1.86 23.60 -12.05
CA SER A 314 -1.84 24.70 -13.02
C SER A 314 -3.22 25.08 -13.57
N ARG A 315 -4.21 24.18 -13.42
CA ARG A 315 -5.57 24.32 -13.96
C ARG A 315 -6.63 24.40 -12.87
N THR A 316 -6.23 24.54 -11.60
CA THR A 316 -7.15 24.61 -10.46
C THR A 316 -8.18 25.72 -10.63
N LYS A 317 -7.77 26.89 -11.13
CA LYS A 317 -8.68 28.03 -11.36
C LYS A 317 -9.76 27.71 -12.40
N ASP A 318 -9.37 27.17 -13.55
CA ASP A 318 -10.31 26.77 -14.60
C ASP A 318 -11.29 25.70 -14.09
N PHE A 319 -10.79 24.75 -13.29
CA PHE A 319 -11.60 23.67 -12.76
C PHE A 319 -12.59 24.13 -11.69
N LEU A 320 -12.20 25.06 -10.81
CA LEU A 320 -13.09 25.75 -9.89
C LEU A 320 -14.19 26.51 -10.64
N GLN A 321 -13.81 27.23 -11.70
CA GLN A 321 -14.76 27.99 -12.51
C GLN A 321 -15.76 27.06 -13.21
N TYR A 322 -15.28 25.94 -13.75
CA TYR A 322 -16.13 24.87 -14.26
C TYR A 322 -17.10 24.33 -13.20
N ASN A 323 -16.60 23.96 -12.03
CA ASN A 323 -17.40 23.38 -10.93
C ASN A 323 -18.42 24.36 -10.34
N SER A 324 -18.28 25.67 -10.56
CA SER A 324 -19.30 26.65 -10.17
C SER A 324 -20.53 26.68 -11.10
N LYS A 325 -20.42 26.11 -12.31
CA LYS A 325 -21.45 26.19 -13.37
C LYS A 325 -21.90 24.83 -13.91
N ALA A 326 -21.08 23.80 -13.77
CA ALA A 326 -21.32 22.44 -14.27
C ALA A 326 -20.82 21.39 -13.27
N LEU A 327 -21.12 20.11 -13.53
CA LEU A 327 -20.85 19.03 -12.58
C LEU A 327 -19.58 18.26 -12.92
N SER A 328 -18.78 17.93 -11.91
CA SER A 328 -17.71 16.94 -12.01
C SER A 328 -17.97 15.74 -11.12
N ARG A 329 -17.63 14.57 -11.67
CA ARG A 329 -17.61 13.29 -10.96
C ARG A 329 -16.19 12.77 -10.89
N VAL A 330 -15.73 12.39 -9.71
CA VAL A 330 -14.43 11.75 -9.51
C VAL A 330 -14.67 10.35 -8.95
N TYR A 331 -13.92 9.36 -9.44
CA TYR A 331 -14.08 7.97 -9.01
C TYR A 331 -12.73 7.26 -8.84
N PRO A 332 -12.68 6.17 -8.03
CA PRO A 332 -11.43 5.47 -7.74
C PRO A 332 -10.82 4.86 -9.01
N LYS A 333 -9.48 4.78 -9.06
CA LYS A 333 -8.75 4.08 -10.13
C LYS A 333 -9.01 2.58 -10.09
N GLY A 334 -9.00 1.94 -11.26
CA GLY A 334 -9.28 0.49 -11.39
C GLY A 334 -8.32 -0.39 -10.59
N GLN A 335 -7.09 0.08 -10.35
CA GLN A 335 -6.07 -0.61 -9.55
C GLN A 335 -6.44 -0.74 -8.06
N ARG A 336 -7.49 -0.06 -7.58
CA ARG A 336 -8.02 -0.23 -6.22
C ARG A 336 -8.93 -1.45 -6.14
N VAL A 337 -8.39 -2.61 -6.49
CA VAL A 337 -9.08 -3.90 -6.49
C VAL A 337 -9.58 -4.33 -5.11
N GLU A 338 -8.92 -3.89 -4.02
CA GLU A 338 -9.40 -4.06 -2.65
C GLU A 338 -10.52 -3.08 -2.27
N SER A 339 -11.02 -2.29 -3.23
CA SER A 339 -12.03 -1.26 -2.99
C SER A 339 -11.60 -0.18 -1.98
N SER A 340 -10.31 0.08 -1.80
CA SER A 340 -9.83 1.18 -0.96
C SER A 340 -10.31 2.53 -1.51
N ASN A 341 -10.46 3.55 -0.66
CA ASN A 341 -10.79 4.90 -1.09
C ASN A 341 -9.58 5.83 -1.18
N TYR A 342 -9.73 6.88 -1.98
CA TYR A 342 -8.83 8.02 -2.05
C TYR A 342 -9.30 9.13 -1.10
N ASP A 343 -8.44 10.10 -0.82
CA ASP A 343 -8.80 11.26 0.00
C ASP A 343 -9.76 12.18 -0.77
N PRO A 344 -11.02 12.34 -0.34
CA PRO A 344 -11.99 13.16 -1.06
C PRO A 344 -11.80 14.66 -0.78
N TYR A 345 -11.08 15.04 0.28
CA TYR A 345 -11.00 16.43 0.73
C TYR A 345 -10.38 17.38 -0.32
N PRO A 346 -9.24 17.05 -0.97
CA PRO A 346 -8.68 17.89 -2.02
C PRO A 346 -9.65 18.15 -3.18
N LEU A 347 -10.53 17.20 -3.47
CA LEU A 347 -11.48 17.28 -4.57
C LEU A 347 -12.69 18.14 -4.20
N TRP A 348 -13.22 17.99 -2.98
CA TRP A 348 -14.20 18.93 -2.46
C TRP A 348 -13.63 20.35 -2.39
N ALA A 349 -12.35 20.50 -2.03
CA ALA A 349 -11.69 21.80 -1.95
C ALA A 349 -11.54 22.49 -3.32
N VAL A 350 -11.56 21.77 -4.44
CA VAL A 350 -11.62 22.32 -5.81
C VAL A 350 -13.04 22.34 -6.39
N GLY A 351 -14.05 22.15 -5.55
CA GLY A 351 -15.46 22.31 -5.91
C GLY A 351 -16.13 21.08 -6.53
N CYS A 352 -15.46 19.93 -6.61
CA CYS A 352 -16.08 18.70 -7.15
C CYS A 352 -17.31 18.30 -6.32
N GLN A 353 -18.41 17.99 -7.01
CA GLN A 353 -19.69 17.68 -6.38
C GLN A 353 -19.87 16.17 -6.16
N MET A 354 -19.54 15.36 -7.19
CA MET A 354 -19.76 13.91 -7.15
C MET A 354 -18.44 13.17 -6.93
N VAL A 355 -17.89 13.25 -5.72
CA VAL A 355 -16.67 12.53 -5.31
C VAL A 355 -17.04 11.13 -4.85
N ALA A 356 -17.06 10.18 -5.77
CA ALA A 356 -17.56 8.82 -5.54
C ALA A 356 -16.54 7.96 -4.78
N LEU A 357 -17.02 7.31 -3.71
CA LEU A 357 -16.27 6.40 -2.85
C LEU A 357 -16.90 5.00 -2.87
N ASN A 358 -16.10 3.99 -2.53
CA ASN A 358 -16.49 2.61 -2.28
C ASN A 358 -17.12 2.50 -0.88
N PHE A 359 -18.45 2.59 -0.79
CA PHE A 359 -19.19 2.54 0.48
C PHE A 359 -19.11 1.19 1.19
N GLN A 360 -18.80 0.10 0.47
CA GLN A 360 -18.52 -1.22 1.05
C GLN A 360 -17.27 -1.24 1.93
N THR A 361 -16.38 -0.23 1.80
CA THR A 361 -15.13 -0.13 2.55
C THR A 361 -15.27 0.86 3.70
N ALA A 362 -15.24 0.36 4.93
CA ALA A 362 -15.32 1.17 6.15
C ALA A 362 -13.97 1.82 6.52
N ASP A 363 -13.37 2.57 5.59
CA ASP A 363 -12.11 3.28 5.82
C ASP A 363 -12.30 4.71 6.33
N LYS A 364 -11.18 5.40 6.56
CA LYS A 364 -11.13 6.81 7.00
C LYS A 364 -11.96 7.73 6.10
N TYR A 365 -11.98 7.47 4.80
CA TYR A 365 -12.57 8.38 3.82
C TYR A 365 -14.09 8.20 3.74
N THR A 366 -14.59 6.97 3.88
CA THR A 366 -16.02 6.73 4.10
C THR A 366 -16.50 7.37 5.40
N GLN A 367 -15.72 7.29 6.48
CA GLN A 367 -16.05 7.98 7.74
C GLN A 367 -16.10 9.50 7.58
N LEU A 368 -15.13 10.08 6.86
CA LEU A 368 -15.12 11.52 6.56
C LEU A 368 -16.33 11.93 5.71
N ASN A 369 -16.69 11.12 4.72
CA ASN A 369 -17.88 11.32 3.89
C ASN A 369 -19.16 11.29 4.73
N SER A 370 -19.32 10.27 5.59
CA SER A 370 -20.46 10.21 6.52
C SER A 370 -20.50 11.41 7.46
N ALA A 371 -19.36 11.89 7.95
CA ALA A 371 -19.29 13.08 8.79
C ALA A 371 -19.75 14.33 8.04
N LEU A 372 -19.24 14.58 6.83
CA LEU A 372 -19.65 15.72 5.99
C LEU A 372 -21.15 15.68 5.69
N PHE A 373 -21.65 14.54 5.21
CA PHE A 373 -23.06 14.42 4.82
C PHE A 373 -24.02 14.17 5.97
N SER A 374 -23.55 14.08 7.22
CA SER A 374 -24.41 14.19 8.41
C SER A 374 -24.94 15.61 8.61
N LEU A 375 -24.27 16.61 8.01
CA LEU A 375 -24.74 17.98 7.95
C LEU A 375 -26.02 18.06 7.11
N ASN A 376 -26.77 19.15 7.28
CA ASN A 376 -28.01 19.40 6.53
C ASN A 376 -29.02 18.23 6.62
N GLY A 377 -29.15 17.65 7.82
CA GLY A 377 -30.16 16.62 8.11
C GLY A 377 -29.97 15.31 7.34
N SER A 378 -28.74 14.94 6.97
CA SER A 378 -28.44 13.69 6.26
C SER A 378 -29.12 13.55 4.89
N THR A 379 -29.36 14.66 4.20
CA THR A 379 -30.02 14.68 2.88
C THR A 379 -29.14 14.19 1.73
N GLY A 380 -27.83 14.03 1.97
CA GLY A 380 -26.86 13.76 0.91
C GLY A 380 -26.41 15.02 0.13
N TYR A 381 -26.85 16.21 0.54
CA TYR A 381 -26.45 17.48 -0.06
C TYR A 381 -25.98 18.46 1.01
N VAL A 382 -24.80 19.03 0.83
CA VAL A 382 -24.24 20.08 1.68
C VAL A 382 -23.87 21.26 0.80
N LEU A 383 -24.44 22.43 1.08
CA LEU A 383 -24.08 23.65 0.37
C LEU A 383 -22.60 23.96 0.67
N GLN A 384 -21.79 24.14 -0.38
CA GLN A 384 -20.40 24.54 -0.23
C GLN A 384 -20.30 25.84 0.60
N PRO A 385 -19.19 26.14 1.28
CA PRO A 385 -19.00 27.43 1.93
C PRO A 385 -19.10 28.59 0.94
N GLU A 386 -19.64 29.73 1.37
CA GLU A 386 -19.81 30.92 0.51
C GLU A 386 -18.50 31.37 -0.14
N PHE A 387 -17.41 31.41 0.63
CA PHE A 387 -16.13 31.84 0.11
C PHE A 387 -15.59 30.95 -1.02
N MET A 388 -15.96 29.66 -1.06
CA MET A 388 -15.53 28.73 -2.12
C MET A 388 -16.26 28.97 -3.45
N ARG A 389 -17.36 29.72 -3.44
CA ARG A 389 -18.17 30.02 -4.63
C ARG A 389 -17.78 31.33 -5.32
N TYR A 390 -16.77 32.05 -4.82
CA TYR A 390 -16.25 33.26 -5.45
C TYR A 390 -15.05 32.96 -6.33
N ASP A 391 -14.89 33.71 -7.43
CA ASP A 391 -13.78 33.58 -8.39
C ASP A 391 -12.38 33.83 -7.77
N ALA A 392 -12.33 34.47 -6.60
CA ALA A 392 -11.09 34.76 -5.88
C ALA A 392 -10.62 33.62 -4.96
N TYR A 393 -11.39 32.53 -4.85
CA TYR A 393 -11.02 31.40 -4.02
C TYR A 393 -9.90 30.58 -4.65
N ASP A 394 -8.84 30.33 -3.88
CA ASP A 394 -7.77 29.41 -4.23
C ASP A 394 -7.49 28.51 -3.02
N PRO A 395 -7.71 27.17 -3.12
CA PRO A 395 -7.43 26.23 -2.04
C PRO A 395 -5.94 26.12 -1.68
N HIS A 396 -5.04 26.57 -2.54
CA HIS A 396 -3.59 26.50 -2.34
C HIS A 396 -2.95 27.82 -1.92
N GLN A 397 -3.73 28.91 -1.87
CA GLN A 397 -3.21 30.21 -1.47
C GLN A 397 -2.90 30.26 0.02
N GLU A 398 -1.66 30.59 0.39
CA GLU A 398 -1.30 30.94 1.76
C GLU A 398 -2.07 32.20 2.19
N LYS A 399 -2.88 32.06 3.24
CA LYS A 399 -3.75 33.15 3.71
C LYS A 399 -2.96 34.08 4.63
N ASN A 400 -2.55 35.23 4.10
CA ASN A 400 -1.89 36.29 4.87
C ASN A 400 -2.85 37.01 5.85
N LYS A 401 -4.17 36.91 5.65
CA LYS A 401 -5.19 37.46 6.55
C LYS A 401 -6.07 36.35 7.10
N VAL A 402 -5.98 36.13 8.40
CA VAL A 402 -6.82 35.18 9.15
C VAL A 402 -8.10 35.90 9.58
N LYS A 403 -9.26 35.47 9.09
CA LYS A 403 -10.57 36.06 9.46
C LYS A 403 -10.98 35.67 10.88
N TYR A 404 -10.72 34.42 11.27
CA TYR A 404 -11.02 33.88 12.60
C TYR A 404 -9.91 32.94 13.03
N ASN A 405 -9.48 33.04 14.29
CA ASN A 405 -8.60 32.06 14.92
C ASN A 405 -9.45 31.18 15.84
N ILE A 406 -9.51 29.89 15.55
CA ILE A 406 -10.27 28.92 16.34
C ILE A 406 -9.26 28.07 17.11
N GLY A 407 -9.14 28.33 18.42
CA GLY A 407 -8.36 27.50 19.32
C GLY A 407 -9.17 26.30 19.79
N ILE A 408 -8.83 25.10 19.31
CA ILE A 408 -9.47 23.84 19.76
C ILE A 408 -8.58 23.20 20.82
N ARG A 409 -9.10 23.03 22.04
CA ARG A 409 -8.44 22.28 23.12
C ARG A 409 -9.23 21.01 23.42
N VAL A 410 -8.63 19.86 23.14
CA VAL A 410 -9.20 18.54 23.45
C VAL A 410 -8.55 18.01 24.72
N ARG A 411 -9.35 17.62 25.72
CA ARG A 411 -8.89 16.93 26.94
C ARG A 411 -9.64 15.61 27.09
N LEU A 412 -8.95 14.50 26.84
CA LEU A 412 -9.48 13.15 27.10
C LEU A 412 -9.30 12.83 28.59
N HIS A 413 -10.41 12.60 29.29
CA HIS A 413 -10.39 12.31 30.73
C HIS A 413 -10.56 10.82 31.03
N ALA A 414 -11.55 10.18 30.41
CA ALA A 414 -11.81 8.75 30.52
C ALA A 414 -12.60 8.28 29.29
N HIS A 415 -12.65 6.98 29.07
CA HIS A 415 -13.57 6.33 28.14
C HIS A 415 -14.37 5.27 28.90
N THR A 416 -15.65 5.12 28.58
CA THR A 416 -16.52 4.09 29.14
C THR A 416 -16.98 3.18 28.01
N HIS A 417 -17.01 1.86 28.23
CA HIS A 417 -17.39 0.85 27.23
C HIS A 417 -16.50 0.81 25.98
N ALA A 418 -15.17 0.84 26.14
CA ALA A 418 -14.26 0.38 25.08
C ALA A 418 -14.30 -1.15 24.97
N HIS A 419 -15.48 -1.70 24.66
CA HIS A 419 -15.55 -3.09 24.23
C HIS A 419 -15.02 -3.15 22.80
N THR A 420 -13.81 -3.67 22.64
CA THR A 420 -13.40 -4.29 21.39
C THR A 420 -14.37 -5.43 21.12
N HIS A 421 -15.39 -5.19 20.29
CA HIS A 421 -16.20 -6.26 19.74
C HIS A 421 -15.29 -7.17 18.91
N HIS A 422 -14.76 -8.20 19.54
CA HIS A 422 -14.17 -9.35 18.87
C HIS A 422 -15.32 -10.23 18.36
N GLY A 423 -15.91 -9.82 17.24
CA GLY A 423 -16.68 -10.69 16.37
C GLY A 423 -15.76 -11.59 15.57
#